data_AF-A0A2V0N5P7-F1
#
_entry.id   AF-A0A2V0N5P7-F1
#
_cell.length_a   1.000
_cell.length_b   1.000
_cell.length_c   1.000
_cell.angle_alpha   90.00
_cell.angle_beta   90.00
_cell.angle_gamma   90.00
#
_symmetry.space_group_name_H-M   'P 1'
#
loop_
_entity.id
_entity.type
_entity.pdbx_description
1 polymer ?
#
loop_
_entity_poly.entity_id
_entity_poly.type
_entity_poly.pdbx_seq_one_letter_code
_entity_poly.pdbx_strand_id
1 'polypeptide(L)'
;MLDLLAHMTVQHQGFAAAARGGGESLAMWEPAQIADAVAADPGGTYDAAAADVLDAFAADGVLDAEFALPELAPGARFPGALAIGFHFVDYVVHGWDVARSIGVPFTLPDDVVAAVLPLVFAIPDGEFRTSDGAPFGPAIATPDGASDLDRIVGHLGRSPDWKP
;
A
#
# COMPACT_ATOMS: atom_id res chain seq x y z
N MET A 1 9.86 -9.41 -7.62
CA MET A 1 10.52 -8.72 -6.50
C MET A 1 10.85 -7.29 -6.87
N LEU A 2 11.71 -7.02 -7.85
CA LEU A 2 12.05 -5.64 -8.25
C LEU A 2 10.81 -4.84 -8.67
N ASP A 3 9.86 -5.44 -9.40
CA ASP A 3 8.60 -4.76 -9.75
C ASP A 3 7.77 -4.36 -8.53
N LEU A 4 7.75 -5.21 -7.49
CA LEU A 4 7.05 -4.93 -6.23
C LEU A 4 7.75 -3.80 -5.47
N LEU A 5 9.08 -3.86 -5.35
CA LEU A 5 9.86 -2.78 -4.72
C LEU A 5 9.72 -1.46 -5.48
N ALA A 6 9.67 -1.50 -6.81
CA ALA A 6 9.40 -0.33 -7.64
C ALA A 6 8.01 0.23 -7.37
N HIS A 7 6.98 -0.63 -7.37
CA HIS A 7 5.62 -0.23 -7.02
C HIS A 7 5.55 0.43 -5.64
N MET A 8 6.07 -0.22 -4.59
CA MET A 8 6.06 0.35 -3.25
C MET A 8 6.81 1.69 -3.24
N THR A 9 8.05 1.73 -3.75
CA THR A 9 8.85 2.96 -3.78
C THR A 9 8.13 4.13 -4.46
N VAL A 10 7.50 3.90 -5.62
CA VAL A 10 6.77 4.98 -6.31
C VAL A 10 5.49 5.38 -5.56
N GLN A 11 4.82 4.45 -4.90
CA GLN A 11 3.68 4.77 -4.02
C GLN A 11 4.11 5.68 -2.86
N HIS A 12 5.26 5.44 -2.22
CA HIS A 12 5.78 6.39 -1.23
C HIS A 12 5.97 7.80 -1.82
N GLN A 13 6.60 7.90 -3.00
CA GLN A 13 6.85 9.19 -3.66
C GLN A 13 5.56 9.93 -4.05
N GLY A 14 4.59 9.21 -4.63
CA GLY A 14 3.30 9.76 -5.01
C GLY A 14 2.52 10.27 -3.81
N PHE A 15 2.44 9.49 -2.73
CA PHE A 15 1.77 9.90 -1.50
C PHE A 15 2.47 11.06 -0.79
N ALA A 16 3.80 11.10 -0.79
CA ALA A 16 4.56 12.23 -0.24
C ALA A 16 4.32 13.52 -1.06
N ALA A 17 4.24 13.40 -2.39
CA ALA A 17 3.87 14.51 -3.25
C ALA A 17 2.42 14.95 -3.00
N ALA A 18 1.47 14.02 -2.88
CA ALA A 18 0.07 14.31 -2.60
C ALA A 18 -0.11 15.05 -1.27
N ALA A 19 0.57 14.60 -0.21
CA ALA A 19 0.57 15.25 1.10
C ALA A 19 1.07 16.71 1.04
N ARG A 20 1.95 17.01 0.10
CA ARG A 20 2.50 18.35 -0.16
C ARG A 20 1.74 19.13 -1.25
N GLY A 21 0.59 18.61 -1.71
CA GLY A 21 -0.27 19.25 -2.71
C GLY A 21 0.13 19.04 -4.18
N GLY A 22 1.07 18.13 -4.46
CA GLY A 22 1.64 17.86 -5.80
C GLY A 22 1.24 16.53 -6.45
N GLY A 23 0.27 15.80 -5.89
CA GLY A 23 -0.08 14.43 -6.33
C GLY A 23 -0.84 14.29 -7.66
N GLU A 24 -1.15 15.39 -8.35
CA GLU A 24 -2.04 15.41 -9.53
C GLU A 24 -1.46 14.75 -10.78
N SER A 25 -0.13 14.70 -10.88
CA SER A 25 0.55 14.13 -12.04
C SER A 25 0.68 12.62 -11.92
N LEU A 26 0.04 11.87 -12.82
CA LEU A 26 0.19 10.40 -12.91
C LEU A 26 1.66 9.97 -13.00
N ALA A 27 2.52 10.80 -13.59
CA ALA A 27 3.95 10.53 -13.66
C ALA A 27 4.58 10.23 -12.29
N MET A 28 4.09 10.85 -11.20
CA MET A 28 4.60 10.64 -9.83
C MET A 28 4.29 9.25 -9.27
N TRP A 29 3.51 8.45 -10.00
CA TRP A 29 3.00 7.16 -9.57
C TRP A 29 3.42 6.01 -10.49
N GLU A 30 4.18 6.30 -11.55
CA GLU A 30 4.58 5.32 -12.57
C GLU A 30 5.84 4.53 -12.15
N PRO A 31 5.75 3.21 -11.85
CA PRO A 31 6.91 2.44 -11.38
C PRO A 31 8.07 2.41 -12.38
N ALA A 32 7.74 2.51 -13.67
CA ALA A 32 8.73 2.56 -14.76
C ALA A 32 9.70 3.75 -14.64
N GLN A 33 9.31 4.85 -13.97
CA GLN A 33 10.18 6.02 -13.80
C GLN A 33 11.30 5.81 -12.79
N ILE A 34 11.13 4.85 -11.88
CA ILE A 34 12.09 4.58 -10.79
C ILE A 34 12.71 3.18 -10.90
N ALA A 35 12.32 2.39 -11.90
CA ALA A 35 12.75 1.01 -12.08
C ALA A 35 14.28 0.87 -12.12
N ASP A 36 14.96 1.74 -12.86
CA ASP A 36 16.44 1.73 -12.95
C ASP A 36 17.10 2.09 -11.62
N ALA A 37 16.55 3.04 -10.86
CA ALA A 37 17.07 3.43 -9.55
C ALA A 37 16.88 2.30 -8.53
N VAL A 38 15.70 1.69 -8.49
CA VAL A 38 15.40 0.53 -7.64
C VAL A 38 16.26 -0.68 -8.04
N ALA A 39 16.51 -0.92 -9.31
CA ALA A 39 17.41 -2.00 -9.74
C ALA A 39 18.87 -1.76 -9.29
N ALA A 40 19.30 -0.50 -9.24
CA ALA A 40 20.65 -0.12 -8.81
C ALA A 40 20.84 -0.20 -7.28
N ASP A 41 19.86 0.26 -6.50
CA ASP A 41 19.88 0.20 -5.03
C ASP A 41 18.45 0.00 -4.46
N PRO A 42 17.96 -1.25 -4.40
CA PRO A 42 16.57 -1.51 -4.02
C PRO A 42 16.27 -1.07 -2.58
N GLY A 43 17.19 -1.33 -1.65
CA GLY A 43 17.03 -1.01 -0.24
C GLY A 43 17.14 0.49 0.02
N GLY A 44 18.20 1.13 -0.47
CA GLY A 44 18.40 2.56 -0.25
C GLY A 44 17.33 3.43 -0.92
N THR A 45 16.87 3.05 -2.11
CA THR A 45 15.81 3.81 -2.80
C THR A 45 14.47 3.69 -2.07
N TYR A 46 14.12 2.49 -1.59
CA TYR A 46 12.91 2.27 -0.80
C TYR A 46 12.98 3.02 0.54
N ASP A 47 14.07 2.87 1.29
CA ASP A 47 14.25 3.50 2.61
C ASP A 47 14.17 5.04 2.52
N ALA A 48 14.76 5.62 1.47
CA ALA A 48 14.69 7.07 1.24
C ALA A 48 13.26 7.53 0.95
N ALA A 49 12.51 6.80 0.12
CA ALA A 49 11.12 7.13 -0.19
C ALA A 49 10.20 6.95 1.04
N ALA A 50 10.43 5.90 1.82
CA ALA A 50 9.71 5.64 3.07
C ALA A 50 9.93 6.78 4.09
N ALA A 51 11.17 7.21 4.28
CA ALA A 51 11.48 8.34 5.14
C ALA A 51 10.80 9.64 4.66
N ASP A 52 10.78 9.89 3.35
CA ASP A 52 10.16 11.10 2.78
C ASP A 52 8.63 11.14 2.98
N VAL A 53 7.94 10.01 2.77
CA VAL A 53 6.48 9.98 2.98
C VAL A 53 6.12 10.11 4.46
N LEU A 54 6.92 9.53 5.35
CA LEU A 54 6.69 9.63 6.80
C LEU A 54 6.88 11.08 7.28
N ASP A 55 7.88 11.79 6.77
CA ASP A 55 8.05 13.24 6.99
C ASP A 55 6.83 14.03 6.47
N ALA A 56 6.38 13.73 5.25
CA ALA A 56 5.21 14.39 4.66
C ALA A 56 3.93 14.17 5.48
N PHE A 57 3.72 12.94 6.00
CA PHE A 57 2.58 12.59 6.84
C PHE A 57 2.67 13.10 8.28
N ALA A 58 3.82 13.62 8.70
CA ALA A 58 3.99 14.26 10.00
C ALA A 58 3.65 15.75 10.01
N ALA A 59 3.37 16.35 8.84
CA ALA A 59 3.09 17.78 8.73
C ALA A 59 1.78 18.19 9.42
N ASP A 60 1.77 19.37 10.03
CA ASP A 60 0.58 19.92 10.68
C ASP A 60 -0.58 20.09 9.68
N GLY A 61 -1.76 19.62 10.08
CA GLY A 61 -2.97 19.72 9.26
C GLY A 61 -3.03 18.74 8.07
N VAL A 62 -2.03 17.87 7.90
CA VAL A 62 -2.01 16.92 6.77
C VAL A 62 -3.20 15.97 6.75
N LEU A 63 -3.76 15.64 7.91
CA LEU A 63 -4.93 14.77 8.03
C LEU A 63 -6.20 15.39 7.42
N ASP A 64 -6.30 16.72 7.44
CA ASP A 64 -7.42 17.46 6.87
C ASP A 64 -7.15 17.95 5.43
N ALA A 65 -5.89 17.94 5.00
CA ALA A 65 -5.49 18.35 3.66
C ALA A 65 -6.08 17.44 2.58
N GLU A 66 -6.36 18.00 1.40
CA GLU A 66 -6.81 17.21 0.25
C GLU A 66 -5.63 16.61 -0.51
N PHE A 67 -5.61 15.28 -0.62
CA PHE A 67 -4.63 14.53 -1.41
C PHE A 67 -5.23 14.23 -2.77
N ALA A 68 -4.56 14.65 -3.84
CA ALA A 68 -4.90 14.23 -5.20
C ALA A 68 -4.32 12.83 -5.46
N LEU A 69 -5.18 11.85 -5.75
CA LEU A 69 -4.83 10.45 -6.00
C LEU A 69 -5.38 9.98 -7.37
N PRO A 70 -4.81 10.46 -8.49
CA PRO A 70 -5.34 10.22 -9.83
C PRO A 70 -5.32 8.74 -10.26
N GLU A 71 -4.51 7.89 -9.62
CA GLU A 71 -4.48 6.45 -9.86
C GLU A 71 -5.77 5.72 -9.46
N LEU A 72 -6.46 6.22 -8.42
CA LEU A 72 -7.70 5.59 -7.97
C LEU A 72 -8.88 5.94 -8.89
N ALA A 73 -8.94 7.20 -9.32
CA ALA A 73 -9.80 7.64 -10.41
C ALA A 73 -9.35 9.03 -10.90
N PRO A 74 -9.61 9.38 -12.19
CA PRO A 74 -9.28 10.70 -12.71
C PRO A 74 -9.86 11.84 -11.85
N GLY A 75 -8.99 12.70 -11.32
CA GLY A 75 -9.38 13.84 -10.48
C GLY A 75 -9.81 13.46 -9.05
N ALA A 76 -9.61 12.22 -8.61
CA ALA A 76 -9.97 11.79 -7.27
C ALA A 76 -9.14 12.53 -6.21
N ARG A 77 -9.85 13.04 -5.21
CA ARG A 77 -9.30 13.77 -4.08
C ARG A 77 -9.90 13.24 -2.79
N PHE A 78 -9.06 13.09 -1.77
CA PHE A 78 -9.48 12.53 -0.49
C PHE A 78 -8.90 13.34 0.68
N PRO A 79 -9.59 13.42 1.82
CA PRO A 79 -8.98 13.91 3.06
C PRO A 79 -7.74 13.08 3.40
N GLY A 80 -6.68 13.73 3.89
CA GLY A 80 -5.39 13.10 4.14
C GLY A 80 -5.48 11.91 5.08
N ALA A 81 -6.33 11.96 6.11
CA ALA A 81 -6.55 10.82 7.00
C ALA A 81 -7.01 9.55 6.24
N LEU A 82 -7.86 9.70 5.24
CA LEU A 82 -8.33 8.60 4.42
C LEU A 82 -7.26 8.14 3.42
N ALA A 83 -6.57 9.08 2.78
CA ALA A 83 -5.48 8.78 1.85
C ALA A 83 -4.33 8.02 2.53
N ILE A 84 -3.91 8.47 3.71
CA ILE A 84 -2.90 7.79 4.54
C ILE A 84 -3.39 6.39 4.93
N GLY A 85 -4.69 6.22 5.19
CA GLY A 85 -5.30 4.92 5.41
C GLY A 85 -5.18 3.97 4.21
N PHE A 86 -5.36 4.47 2.98
CA PHE A 86 -5.14 3.67 1.76
C PHE A 86 -3.69 3.23 1.64
N HIS A 87 -2.75 4.15 1.82
CA HIS A 87 -1.32 3.84 1.83
C HIS A 87 -0.97 2.80 2.90
N PHE A 88 -1.53 2.93 4.10
CA PHE A 88 -1.28 2.00 5.19
C PHE A 88 -1.74 0.56 4.87
N VAL A 89 -2.92 0.40 4.27
CA VAL A 89 -3.42 -0.92 3.83
C VAL A 89 -2.47 -1.56 2.81
N ASP A 90 -2.07 -0.79 1.80
CA ASP A 90 -1.17 -1.22 0.74
C ASP A 90 0.16 -1.76 1.31
N TYR A 91 0.72 -1.06 2.28
CA TYR A 91 2.01 -1.42 2.87
C TYR A 91 1.96 -2.61 3.82
N VAL A 92 0.84 -2.82 4.51
CA VAL A 92 0.66 -4.04 5.31
C VAL A 92 0.69 -5.27 4.41
N VAL A 93 -0.05 -5.24 3.30
CA VAL A 93 -0.11 -6.41 2.41
C VAL A 93 1.17 -6.59 1.61
N HIS A 94 1.79 -5.52 1.13
CA HIS A 94 3.03 -5.62 0.36
C HIS A 94 4.25 -5.90 1.23
N GLY A 95 4.28 -5.45 2.48
CA GLY A 95 5.26 -5.92 3.47
C GLY A 95 5.19 -7.43 3.68
N TRP A 96 3.96 -7.98 3.74
CA TRP A 96 3.74 -9.43 3.77
C TRP A 96 4.21 -10.11 2.47
N ASP A 97 3.89 -9.55 1.29
CA ASP A 97 4.31 -10.09 -0.01
C ASP A 97 5.86 -10.17 -0.13
N VAL A 98 6.57 -9.12 0.30
CA VAL A 98 8.05 -9.07 0.35
C VAL A 98 8.59 -10.14 1.29
N ALA A 99 8.10 -10.19 2.53
CA ALA A 99 8.59 -11.14 3.53
C ALA A 99 8.39 -12.59 3.08
N ARG A 100 7.23 -12.90 2.51
CA ARG A 100 6.91 -14.23 1.98
C ARG A 100 7.80 -14.62 0.82
N SER A 101 8.07 -13.71 -0.11
CA SER A 101 8.88 -14.01 -1.30
C SER A 101 10.36 -14.24 -0.99
N ILE A 102 10.85 -13.81 0.17
CA ILE A 102 12.19 -14.15 0.68
C ILE A 102 12.19 -15.20 1.81
N GLY A 103 11.02 -15.75 2.15
CA GLY A 103 10.88 -16.82 3.14
C GLY A 103 11.16 -16.40 4.58
N VAL A 104 10.99 -15.12 4.94
CA VAL A 104 11.16 -14.64 6.32
C VAL A 104 9.81 -14.47 7.02
N PRO A 105 9.75 -14.63 8.36
CA PRO A 105 8.54 -14.32 9.12
C PRO A 105 8.12 -12.86 8.96
N PHE A 106 6.81 -12.61 8.88
CA PHE A 106 6.23 -11.28 8.90
C PHE A 106 5.28 -11.18 10.09
N THR A 107 5.60 -10.29 11.03
CA THR A 107 4.78 -10.01 12.20
C THR A 107 4.67 -8.51 12.36
N LEU A 108 3.46 -8.03 12.59
CA LEU A 108 3.20 -6.63 12.93
C LEU A 108 2.83 -6.53 14.41
N PRO A 109 3.14 -5.40 15.07
CA PRO A 109 2.62 -5.12 16.40
C PRO A 109 1.08 -5.19 16.46
N ASP A 110 0.52 -5.63 17.59
CA ASP A 110 -0.92 -5.85 17.74
C ASP A 110 -1.74 -4.56 17.49
N ASP A 111 -1.22 -3.41 17.91
CA ASP A 111 -1.84 -2.10 17.68
C ASP A 111 -1.85 -1.70 16.20
N VAL A 112 -0.80 -2.04 15.46
CA VAL A 112 -0.73 -1.86 14.00
C VAL A 112 -1.77 -2.74 13.30
N VAL A 113 -1.87 -4.01 13.69
CA VAL A 113 -2.89 -4.94 13.15
C VAL A 113 -4.29 -4.43 13.45
N ALA A 114 -4.56 -4.04 14.69
CA ALA A 114 -5.85 -3.51 15.12
C ALA A 114 -6.24 -2.23 14.37
N ALA A 115 -5.27 -1.37 14.01
CA ALA A 115 -5.51 -0.15 13.25
C ALA A 115 -5.85 -0.42 11.77
N VAL A 116 -5.20 -1.38 11.12
CA VAL A 116 -5.43 -1.66 9.69
C VAL A 116 -6.68 -2.52 9.45
N LEU A 117 -7.04 -3.38 10.41
CA LEU A 117 -8.17 -4.32 10.28
C LEU A 117 -9.49 -3.66 9.83
N PRO A 118 -9.99 -2.57 10.47
CA PRO A 118 -11.22 -1.92 10.02
C PRO A 118 -11.10 -1.27 8.65
N LEU A 119 -9.91 -0.77 8.26
CA LEU A 119 -9.69 -0.18 6.95
C LEU A 119 -9.80 -1.23 5.85
N VAL A 120 -9.18 -2.40 6.06
CA VAL A 120 -9.22 -3.53 5.12
C VAL A 120 -10.65 -4.04 4.93
N PHE A 121 -11.37 -4.25 6.03
CA PHE A 121 -12.75 -4.75 5.95
C PHE A 121 -13.78 -3.72 5.47
N ALA A 122 -13.41 -2.43 5.42
CA ALA A 122 -14.22 -1.41 4.75
C ALA A 122 -14.10 -1.47 3.22
N ILE A 123 -13.04 -2.11 2.68
CA ILE A 123 -12.90 -2.34 1.25
C ILE A 123 -13.90 -3.41 0.85
N PRO A 124 -14.87 -3.12 -0.04
CA PRO A 124 -15.86 -4.10 -0.44
C PRO A 124 -15.19 -5.35 -1.05
N ASP A 125 -15.92 -6.45 -1.12
CA ASP A 125 -15.58 -7.56 -2.00
C ASP A 125 -16.58 -7.59 -3.18
N GLY A 126 -16.40 -8.50 -4.14
CA GLY A 126 -17.36 -8.73 -5.23
C GLY A 126 -16.81 -8.35 -6.61
N GLU A 127 -17.71 -8.02 -7.55
CA GLU A 127 -17.39 -7.96 -8.99
C GLU A 127 -16.24 -7.00 -9.33
N PHE A 128 -16.11 -5.88 -8.60
CA PHE A 128 -15.02 -4.92 -8.83
C PHE A 128 -13.62 -5.52 -8.58
N ARG A 129 -13.50 -6.60 -7.81
CA ARG A 129 -12.22 -7.31 -7.59
C ARG A 129 -11.74 -8.08 -8.83
N THR A 130 -12.59 -8.18 -9.86
CA THR A 130 -12.30 -8.89 -11.12
C THR A 130 -12.22 -7.96 -12.33
N SER A 131 -12.39 -6.64 -12.14
CA SER A 131 -12.20 -5.67 -13.22
C SER A 131 -10.72 -5.39 -13.47
N ASP A 132 -10.39 -5.03 -14.70
CA ASP A 132 -9.06 -4.56 -15.07
C ASP A 132 -8.66 -3.36 -14.19
N GLY A 133 -7.47 -3.43 -13.59
CA GLY A 133 -6.96 -2.37 -12.71
C GLY A 133 -7.47 -2.43 -11.26
N ALA A 134 -8.15 -3.50 -10.84
CA ALA A 134 -8.51 -3.66 -9.44
C ALA A 134 -7.26 -3.67 -8.52
N PRO A 135 -7.26 -2.91 -7.41
CA PRO A 135 -6.08 -2.80 -6.52
C PRO A 135 -5.79 -4.10 -5.76
N PHE A 136 -6.82 -4.93 -5.54
CA PHE A 136 -6.71 -6.21 -4.83
C PHE A 136 -7.48 -7.28 -5.57
N GLY A 137 -6.99 -8.52 -5.49
CA GLY A 137 -7.70 -9.69 -5.99
C GLY A 137 -8.96 -10.01 -5.16
N PRO A 138 -9.80 -10.97 -5.63
CA PRO A 138 -10.96 -11.43 -4.88
C PRO A 138 -10.57 -11.95 -3.50
N ALA A 139 -11.41 -11.71 -2.49
CA ALA A 139 -11.15 -12.20 -1.15
C ALA A 139 -11.05 -13.74 -1.13
N ILE A 140 -10.10 -14.26 -0.35
CA ILE A 140 -9.89 -15.68 -0.12
C ILE A 140 -10.36 -16.00 1.28
N ALA A 141 -11.22 -17.02 1.40
CA ALA A 141 -11.69 -17.49 2.69
C ALA A 141 -10.53 -18.02 3.53
N THR A 142 -10.40 -17.52 4.74
CA THR A 142 -9.41 -17.99 5.72
C THR A 142 -10.06 -19.01 6.66
N PRO A 143 -9.31 -20.01 7.16
CA PRO A 143 -9.85 -20.95 8.14
C PRO A 143 -10.40 -20.27 9.40
N ASP A 144 -11.33 -20.94 10.09
CA ASP A 144 -11.79 -20.50 11.40
C ASP A 144 -10.61 -20.44 12.38
N GLY A 145 -10.48 -19.33 13.10
CA GLY A 145 -9.39 -19.09 14.04
C GLY A 145 -8.08 -18.61 13.39
N ALA A 146 -8.09 -18.26 12.10
CA ALA A 146 -6.98 -17.57 11.46
C ALA A 146 -6.61 -16.27 12.20
N SER A 147 -5.33 -15.90 12.17
CA SER A 147 -4.86 -14.66 12.79
C SER A 147 -5.49 -13.44 12.09
N ASP A 148 -5.54 -12.29 12.76
CA ASP A 148 -6.06 -11.07 12.12
C ASP A 148 -5.24 -10.65 10.91
N LEU A 149 -3.93 -10.92 10.91
CA LEU A 149 -3.08 -10.73 9.74
C LEU A 149 -3.47 -11.67 8.59
N ASP A 150 -3.73 -12.95 8.86
CA ASP A 150 -4.19 -13.91 7.84
C ASP A 150 -5.54 -13.48 7.26
N ARG A 151 -6.44 -12.96 8.10
CA ARG A 151 -7.73 -12.40 7.70
C ARG A 151 -7.57 -11.17 6.81
N ILE A 152 -6.63 -10.28 7.14
CA ILE A 152 -6.29 -9.10 6.32
C ILE A 152 -5.80 -9.53 4.95
N VAL A 153 -4.77 -10.37 4.87
CA VAL A 153 -4.18 -10.74 3.58
C VAL A 153 -5.15 -11.59 2.75
N GLY A 154 -5.96 -12.43 3.41
CA GLY A 154 -7.06 -13.18 2.80
C GLY A 154 -8.09 -12.26 2.15
N HIS A 155 -8.57 -11.23 2.86
CA HIS A 155 -9.50 -10.23 2.31
C HIS A 155 -8.92 -9.41 1.15
N LEU A 156 -7.59 -9.27 1.10
CA LEU A 156 -6.85 -8.62 0.01
C LEU A 156 -6.41 -9.59 -1.09
N GLY A 157 -6.91 -10.83 -1.07
CA GLY A 157 -6.76 -11.81 -2.15
C GLY A 157 -5.47 -12.62 -2.12
N ARG A 158 -4.76 -12.65 -0.98
CA ARG A 158 -3.58 -13.49 -0.77
C ARG A 158 -3.97 -14.76 -0.04
N SER A 159 -3.34 -15.87 -0.40
CA SER A 159 -3.43 -17.10 0.38
C SER A 159 -2.41 -17.04 1.54
N PRO A 160 -2.83 -17.11 2.81
CA PRO A 160 -1.90 -17.14 3.95
C PRO A 160 -0.91 -18.30 3.90
N ASP A 161 -1.24 -19.37 3.18
CA ASP A 161 -0.39 -20.56 3.02
C ASP A 161 0.56 -20.47 1.81
N TRP A 162 0.57 -19.35 1.07
CA TRP A 162 1.44 -19.17 -0.08
C TRP A 162 2.92 -19.32 0.28
N LYS A 163 3.66 -19.92 -0.66
CA LYS A 163 5.11 -20.14 -0.61
C LYS A 163 5.70 -19.82 -1.99
N PRO A 164 6.92 -19.26 -2.06
CA PRO A 164 7.62 -18.99 -3.32
C PRO A 164 8.02 -20.25 -4.08
#